data_AF-A0A939UY72-F1
#
_entry.id   AF-A0A939UY72-F1
#
_cell.length_a   1.000
_cell.length_b   1.000
_cell.length_c   1.000
_cell.angle_alpha   90.00
_cell.angle_beta   90.00
_cell.angle_gamma   90.00
#
_symmetry.space_group_name_H-M   'P 1'
#
loop_
_entity.id
_entity.type
_entity.pdbx_description
1 polymer ?
#
loop_
_entity_poly.entity_id
_entity_poly.type
_entity_poly.pdbx_seq_one_letter_code
_entity_poly.pdbx_strand_id
1 'polypeptide(L)'
;MWLLSLGASAQQVTTGIVTDRAGNPISGARVEATGTSFYTMTSIDGRFSLETPVIINKVHISSAGMKSVDTNVRSNMTVVLKEATRWNEQATYYHFFVSAQGTVVNSKMSDFPIGVMVGTVKDVGVYGRFQYSGCPSDDGEMDFTNHAYSAKSSHYFYNPNVNMYHDWTEYDTGYMSITGGVIFRLGSPLHLYLGTGYINRKVVVKDGDTGMTYKDTNTSISGMPLEVGLMLRMGHVVVNGGSSLIGKENGKVKFNAHFGIGYSF
;
A
#
# COMPACT_ATOMS: atom_id res chain seq x y z
N MET A 1 14.68 32.62 -68.24
CA MET A 1 15.26 31.58 -67.36
C MET A 1 14.92 31.99 -65.92
N TRP A 2 13.87 31.41 -65.34
CA TRP A 2 13.52 31.65 -63.94
C TRP A 2 14.28 30.62 -63.10
N LEU A 3 15.23 31.09 -62.28
CA LEU A 3 15.92 30.28 -61.29
C LEU A 3 14.96 30.09 -60.10
N LEU A 4 14.37 28.90 -60.00
CA LEU A 4 13.74 28.44 -58.78
C LEU A 4 14.84 28.21 -57.75
N SER A 5 14.92 29.08 -56.75
CA SER A 5 15.75 28.87 -55.56
C SER A 5 15.14 27.73 -54.75
N LEU A 6 15.76 26.55 -54.82
CA LEU A 6 15.52 25.44 -53.89
C LEU A 6 15.98 25.91 -52.50
N GLY A 7 15.04 26.19 -51.61
CA GLY A 7 15.37 26.40 -50.19
C GLY A 7 15.99 25.13 -49.63
N ALA A 8 17.29 25.16 -49.34
CA ALA A 8 17.95 24.12 -48.57
C ALA A 8 17.44 24.20 -47.13
N SER A 9 16.59 23.26 -46.72
CA SER A 9 16.29 23.04 -45.30
C SER A 9 17.52 22.42 -44.66
N ALA A 10 18.20 23.15 -43.77
CA ALA A 10 19.36 22.63 -43.06
C ALA A 10 18.89 21.59 -42.03
N GLN A 11 19.14 20.32 -42.32
CA GLN A 11 18.80 19.22 -41.42
C GLN A 11 19.82 19.15 -40.29
N GLN A 12 19.33 19.15 -39.06
CA GLN A 12 20.16 19.01 -37.88
C GLN A 12 20.44 17.54 -37.61
N VAL A 13 21.71 17.22 -37.41
CA VAL A 13 22.16 15.86 -37.10
C VAL A 13 22.57 15.78 -35.64
N THR A 14 21.93 14.89 -34.89
CA THR A 14 22.28 14.55 -33.50
C THR A 14 22.88 13.15 -33.47
N THR A 15 24.10 13.03 -32.94
CA THR A 15 24.82 11.75 -32.87
C THR A 15 25.16 11.36 -31.43
N GLY A 16 25.30 10.06 -31.20
CA GLY A 16 25.70 9.53 -29.91
C GLY A 16 25.87 8.02 -29.93
N ILE A 17 26.11 7.45 -28.74
CA ILE A 17 26.20 6.00 -28.52
C ILE A 17 25.34 5.59 -27.33
N VAL A 18 24.67 4.45 -27.45
CA VAL A 18 23.86 3.84 -26.39
C VAL A 18 24.58 2.59 -25.88
N THR A 19 24.78 2.52 -24.57
CA THR A 19 25.50 1.41 -23.91
C THR A 19 24.74 0.91 -22.68
N ASP A 20 25.07 -0.30 -22.23
CA ASP A 20 24.67 -0.79 -20.91
C ASP A 20 25.63 -0.28 -19.81
N ARG A 21 25.41 -0.69 -18.55
CA ARG A 21 26.31 -0.31 -17.44
C ARG A 21 27.73 -0.88 -17.54
N ALA A 22 27.90 -2.00 -18.24
CA ALA A 22 29.20 -2.62 -18.45
C ALA A 22 29.97 -1.97 -19.61
N GLY A 23 29.33 -1.04 -20.33
CA GLY A 23 29.90 -0.37 -21.49
C GLY A 23 29.68 -1.13 -22.80
N ASN A 24 28.89 -2.21 -22.79
CA ASN A 24 28.56 -2.91 -24.03
C ASN A 24 27.59 -2.07 -24.86
N PRO A 25 27.80 -1.97 -26.19
CA PRO A 25 26.90 -1.25 -27.07
C PRO A 25 25.53 -1.92 -27.14
N ILE A 26 24.46 -1.12 -27.11
CA ILE A 26 23.08 -1.59 -27.27
C ILE A 26 22.64 -1.31 -28.70
N SER A 27 22.52 -2.37 -29.49
CA SER A 27 21.98 -2.31 -30.85
C SER A 27 20.45 -2.36 -30.87
N GLY A 28 19.82 -1.71 -31.85
CA GLY A 28 18.37 -1.73 -32.03
C GLY A 28 17.57 -0.92 -31.02
N ALA A 29 18.23 -0.14 -30.15
CA ALA A 29 17.57 0.89 -29.35
C ALA A 29 16.98 1.98 -30.25
N ARG A 30 15.73 2.37 -29.97
CA ARG A 30 15.02 3.47 -30.60
C ARG A 30 15.42 4.78 -29.95
N VAL A 31 15.81 5.76 -30.75
CA VAL A 31 16.16 7.12 -30.33
C VAL A 31 15.19 8.08 -30.99
N GLU A 32 14.32 8.70 -30.21
CA GLU A 32 13.23 9.54 -30.68
C GLU A 32 13.38 10.99 -30.21
N ALA A 33 13.18 11.95 -31.10
CA ALA A 33 13.14 13.36 -30.73
C ALA A 33 11.83 13.66 -30.00
N THR A 34 11.92 13.97 -28.70
CA THR A 34 10.76 14.15 -27.82
C THR A 34 9.80 15.21 -28.38
N GLY A 35 8.53 14.84 -28.58
CA GLY A 35 7.49 15.74 -29.09
C GLY A 35 7.42 15.82 -30.63
N THR A 36 8.18 15.00 -31.35
CA THR A 36 8.13 14.89 -32.81
C THR A 36 7.97 13.43 -33.25
N SER A 37 7.76 13.18 -34.54
CA SER A 37 7.75 11.83 -35.12
C SER A 37 9.12 11.35 -35.62
N PHE A 38 10.17 12.16 -35.46
CA PHE A 38 11.51 11.82 -35.94
C PHE A 38 12.19 10.85 -34.97
N TYR A 39 12.59 9.70 -35.49
CA TYR A 39 13.34 8.70 -34.73
C TYR A 39 14.39 8.02 -35.60
N THR A 40 15.36 7.41 -34.95
CA THR A 40 16.38 6.55 -35.56
C THR A 40 16.59 5.31 -34.69
N MET A 41 17.30 4.32 -35.22
CA MET A 41 17.70 3.13 -34.48
C MET A 41 19.22 3.09 -34.33
N THR A 42 19.68 2.55 -33.21
CA THR A 42 21.11 2.33 -32.99
C THR A 42 21.65 1.18 -33.86
N SER A 43 22.84 1.37 -34.41
CA SER A 43 23.59 0.38 -35.18
C SER A 43 24.17 -0.72 -34.28
N ILE A 44 24.89 -1.68 -34.87
CA ILE A 44 25.48 -2.82 -34.15
C ILE A 44 26.52 -2.43 -33.10
N ASP A 45 27.17 -1.29 -33.28
CA ASP A 45 28.11 -0.67 -32.34
C ASP A 45 27.42 0.32 -31.38
N GLY A 46 26.09 0.31 -31.33
CA GLY A 46 25.29 1.15 -30.43
C GLY A 46 25.24 2.63 -30.81
N ARG A 47 25.84 3.02 -31.95
CA ARG A 47 25.81 4.42 -32.41
C ARG A 47 24.47 4.77 -33.03
N PHE A 48 24.11 6.03 -32.96
CA PHE A 48 22.95 6.56 -33.67
C PHE A 48 23.27 7.88 -34.36
N SER A 49 22.52 8.16 -35.42
CA SER A 49 22.47 9.45 -36.11
C SER A 49 21.00 9.79 -36.34
N LEU A 50 20.51 10.82 -35.65
CA LEU A 50 19.13 11.29 -35.73
C LEU A 50 19.10 12.61 -36.49
N GLU A 51 18.38 12.63 -37.60
CA GLU A 51 18.24 13.81 -38.45
C GLU A 51 16.88 14.47 -38.25
N THR A 52 16.87 15.74 -37.87
CA THR A 52 15.65 16.51 -37.60
C THR A 52 15.65 17.84 -38.35
N PRO A 53 14.49 18.35 -38.80
CA PRO A 53 14.40 19.65 -39.46
C PRO A 53 14.49 20.83 -38.48
N VAL A 54 14.51 20.57 -37.17
CA VAL A 54 14.53 21.57 -36.10
C VAL A 54 15.55 21.19 -35.02
N ILE A 55 16.01 22.19 -34.28
CA ILE A 55 16.82 21.98 -33.07
C ILE A 55 15.98 21.26 -32.02
N ILE A 56 16.47 20.10 -31.60
CA ILE A 56 15.88 19.30 -30.52
C ILE A 56 16.71 19.43 -29.25
N ASN A 57 16.02 19.55 -28.12
CA ASN A 57 16.66 19.67 -26.81
C ASN A 57 16.73 18.34 -26.05
N LYS A 58 15.83 17.40 -26.37
CA LYS A 58 15.67 16.11 -25.68
C LYS A 58 15.46 14.97 -26.65
N VAL A 59 15.99 13.81 -26.29
CA VAL A 59 15.70 12.53 -26.94
C VAL A 59 15.17 11.54 -25.91
N HIS A 60 14.18 10.76 -26.33
CA HIS A 60 13.68 9.59 -25.61
C HIS A 60 14.33 8.35 -26.21
N ILE A 61 15.03 7.57 -25.37
CA ILE A 61 15.73 6.37 -25.82
C ILE A 61 15.12 5.15 -25.16
N SER A 62 14.71 4.17 -25.96
CA SER A 62 14.10 2.92 -25.49
C SER A 62 14.72 1.70 -26.17
N SER A 63 14.81 0.59 -25.44
CA SER A 63 15.31 -0.69 -25.96
C SER A 63 14.64 -1.85 -25.23
N ALA A 64 14.52 -3.00 -25.90
CA ALA A 64 13.93 -4.19 -25.32
C ALA A 64 14.73 -4.64 -24.08
N GLY A 65 14.04 -4.91 -22.97
CA GLY A 65 14.67 -5.33 -21.71
C GLY A 65 15.40 -4.22 -20.94
N MET A 66 15.33 -2.96 -21.40
CA MET A 66 16.01 -1.82 -20.78
C MET A 66 15.04 -0.73 -20.33
N LYS A 67 15.38 0.00 -19.27
CA LYS A 67 14.64 1.16 -18.79
C LYS A 67 14.89 2.35 -19.73
N SER A 68 13.82 2.85 -20.35
CA SER A 68 13.88 4.03 -21.21
C SER A 68 14.35 5.27 -20.45
N VAL A 69 15.04 6.18 -21.15
CA VAL A 69 15.62 7.40 -20.59
C VAL A 69 15.31 8.59 -21.49
N ASP A 70 14.82 9.68 -20.89
CA ASP A 70 14.82 11.00 -21.52
C ASP A 70 16.12 11.72 -21.16
N THR A 71 16.85 12.20 -22.16
CA THR A 71 18.10 12.91 -21.94
C THR A 71 18.19 14.15 -22.81
N ASN A 72 18.86 15.18 -22.30
CA ASN A 72 19.16 16.36 -23.08
C ASN A 72 20.20 16.02 -24.15
N VAL A 73 20.02 16.59 -25.34
CA VAL A 73 20.97 16.44 -26.45
C VAL A 73 22.28 17.18 -26.10
N ARG A 74 23.41 16.49 -26.30
CA ARG A 74 24.76 17.04 -26.14
C ARG A 74 25.62 16.55 -27.31
N SER A 75 26.66 17.30 -27.65
CA SER A 75 27.65 16.84 -28.63
C SER A 75 28.32 15.55 -28.12
N ASN A 76 28.41 14.52 -28.98
CA ASN A 76 29.02 13.23 -28.68
C ASN A 76 28.45 12.54 -27.42
N MET A 77 27.13 12.57 -27.24
CA MET A 77 26.50 12.02 -26.05
C MET A 77 26.64 10.49 -25.95
N THR A 78 26.98 10.03 -24.76
CA THR A 78 26.88 8.61 -24.38
C THR A 78 25.69 8.44 -23.46
N VAL A 79 24.79 7.54 -23.80
CA VAL A 79 23.60 7.24 -23.01
C VAL A 79 23.73 5.83 -22.46
N VAL A 80 23.67 5.72 -21.14
CA VAL A 80 23.72 4.43 -20.44
C VAL A 80 22.29 4.02 -20.10
N LEU A 81 21.81 2.94 -20.72
CA LEU A 81 20.56 2.31 -20.32
C LEU A 81 20.82 1.31 -19.19
N LYS A 82 19.82 1.14 -18.33
CA LYS A 82 19.84 0.16 -17.24
C LYS A 82 18.86 -0.94 -17.58
N GLU A 83 19.13 -2.18 -17.17
CA GLU A 83 18.17 -3.27 -17.31
C GLU A 83 16.82 -2.92 -16.67
N ALA A 84 15.74 -3.24 -17.37
CA ALA A 84 14.39 -3.10 -16.87
C ALA A 84 14.07 -4.30 -15.96
N THR A 85 14.23 -4.11 -14.65
CA THR A 85 13.67 -5.02 -13.66
C THR A 85 12.28 -4.55 -13.26
N ARG A 86 11.33 -5.47 -12.99
CA ARG A 86 10.00 -5.13 -12.43
C ARG A 86 10.11 -4.13 -11.27
N TRP A 87 11.09 -4.32 -10.37
CA TRP A 87 11.35 -3.45 -9.22
C TRP A 87 11.56 -1.97 -9.55
N ASN A 88 12.16 -1.66 -10.71
CA ASN A 88 12.59 -0.31 -11.09
C ASN A 88 11.71 0.32 -12.19
N GLU A 89 10.63 -0.35 -12.56
CA GLU A 89 9.64 0.15 -13.51
C GLU A 89 8.99 1.42 -12.95
N GLN A 90 8.95 2.50 -13.72
CA GLN A 90 8.33 3.75 -13.27
C GLN A 90 6.81 3.62 -13.29
N ALA A 91 6.14 4.18 -12.28
CA ALA A 91 4.69 4.25 -12.31
C ALA A 91 4.31 5.41 -13.21
N THR A 92 3.57 5.16 -14.27
CA THR A 92 3.15 6.21 -15.20
C THR A 92 1.85 6.87 -14.69
N TYR A 93 0.92 6.05 -14.21
CA TYR A 93 -0.43 6.47 -13.82
C TYR A 93 -0.74 6.12 -12.36
N TYR A 94 -1.76 6.79 -11.83
CA TYR A 94 -2.36 6.39 -10.56
C TYR A 94 -3.16 5.11 -10.77
N HIS A 95 -3.11 4.23 -9.78
CA HIS A 95 -3.89 3.01 -9.74
C HIS A 95 -4.84 3.06 -8.57
N PHE A 96 -6.13 2.89 -8.85
CA PHE A 96 -7.15 2.68 -7.82
C PHE A 96 -7.17 1.20 -7.45
N PHE A 97 -7.39 0.88 -6.19
CA PHE A 97 -7.57 -0.50 -5.75
C PHE A 97 -8.66 -0.61 -4.69
N VAL A 98 -9.22 -1.82 -4.61
CA VAL A 98 -10.12 -2.27 -3.56
C VAL A 98 -9.67 -3.64 -3.09
N SER A 99 -9.68 -3.89 -1.78
CA SER A 99 -9.31 -5.17 -1.20
C SER A 99 -10.23 -5.53 -0.04
N ALA A 100 -10.59 -6.82 0.03
CA ALA A 100 -11.26 -7.38 1.19
C ALA A 100 -10.22 -7.62 2.29
N GLN A 101 -10.53 -7.19 3.51
CA GLN A 101 -9.63 -7.21 4.65
C GLN A 101 -10.14 -8.16 5.73
N GLY A 102 -9.22 -8.75 6.48
CA GLY A 102 -9.46 -9.47 7.72
C GLY A 102 -8.48 -9.03 8.80
N THR A 103 -8.89 -9.09 10.07
CA THR A 103 -8.03 -8.77 11.22
C THR A 103 -7.97 -9.93 12.21
N VAL A 104 -6.76 -10.31 12.60
CA VAL A 104 -6.52 -11.13 13.79
C VAL A 104 -6.20 -10.21 14.94
N VAL A 105 -7.01 -10.25 15.99
CA VAL A 105 -6.75 -9.49 17.22
C VAL A 105 -6.04 -10.35 18.26
N ASN A 106 -5.23 -9.72 19.11
CA ASN A 106 -4.49 -10.38 20.18
C ASN A 106 -5.38 -10.56 21.44
N SER A 107 -6.54 -11.20 21.26
CA SER A 107 -7.53 -11.55 22.28
C SER A 107 -8.46 -12.62 21.71
N LYS A 108 -9.13 -13.43 22.55
CA LYS A 108 -10.18 -14.32 22.09
C LYS A 108 -11.34 -13.47 21.56
N MET A 109 -11.63 -13.57 20.27
CA MET A 109 -12.84 -12.99 19.68
C MET A 109 -13.86 -14.06 19.38
N SER A 110 -15.14 -13.72 19.57
CA SER A 110 -16.29 -14.50 19.10
C SER A 110 -16.34 -14.51 17.57
N ASP A 111 -16.22 -13.33 16.96
CA ASP A 111 -16.29 -13.15 15.51
C ASP A 111 -14.98 -12.62 14.91
N PHE A 112 -14.63 -13.11 13.71
CA PHE A 112 -13.50 -12.60 12.94
C PHE A 112 -13.85 -11.28 12.25
N PRO A 113 -13.17 -10.15 12.54
CA PRO A 113 -13.42 -8.89 11.86
C PRO A 113 -13.06 -8.95 10.37
N ILE A 114 -14.00 -8.53 9.54
CA ILE A 114 -13.84 -8.41 8.09
C ILE A 114 -14.08 -6.97 7.65
N GLY A 115 -13.59 -6.61 6.47
CA GLY A 115 -13.69 -5.23 6.02
C GLY A 115 -13.22 -5.00 4.60
N VAL A 116 -13.01 -3.73 4.28
CA VAL A 116 -12.55 -3.27 2.98
C VAL A 116 -11.45 -2.23 3.15
N MET A 117 -10.46 -2.27 2.27
CA MET A 117 -9.48 -1.21 2.10
C MET A 117 -9.53 -0.74 0.64
N VAL A 118 -9.64 0.56 0.46
CA VAL A 118 -9.61 1.24 -0.84
C VAL A 118 -8.48 2.26 -0.84
N GLY A 119 -7.91 2.51 -2.00
CA GLY A 119 -6.89 3.53 -2.12
C GLY A 119 -6.50 3.83 -3.54
N THR A 120 -5.64 4.84 -3.68
CA THR A 120 -5.04 5.20 -4.96
C THR A 120 -3.55 5.44 -4.77
N VAL A 121 -2.71 4.93 -5.69
CA VAL A 121 -1.26 5.07 -5.60
C VAL A 121 -0.59 5.15 -6.97
N LYS A 122 0.33 6.11 -7.11
CA LYS A 122 1.33 6.16 -8.18
C LYS A 122 2.72 5.88 -7.58
N ASP A 123 3.41 6.92 -7.13
CA ASP A 123 4.64 6.83 -6.33
C ASP A 123 4.35 7.10 -4.85
N VAL A 124 3.46 8.05 -4.60
CA VAL A 124 2.81 8.29 -3.31
C VAL A 124 1.30 8.16 -3.52
N GLY A 125 0.61 7.66 -2.51
CA GLY A 125 -0.81 7.38 -2.55
C GLY A 125 -1.47 7.57 -1.19
N VAL A 126 -2.78 7.37 -1.18
CA VAL A 126 -3.59 7.39 0.04
C VAL A 126 -4.49 6.17 0.08
N TYR A 127 -4.84 5.73 1.28
CA TYR A 127 -5.81 4.67 1.49
C TYR A 127 -6.78 5.02 2.62
N GLY A 128 -7.95 4.40 2.56
CA GLY A 128 -8.90 4.28 3.65
C GLY A 128 -9.26 2.81 3.85
N ARG A 129 -9.45 2.41 5.09
CA ARG A 129 -9.83 1.05 5.46
C ARG A 129 -10.87 1.06 6.56
N PHE A 130 -11.91 0.25 6.37
CA PHE A 130 -12.96 0.00 7.32
C PHE A 130 -13.01 -1.49 7.65
N GLN A 131 -13.19 -1.86 8.92
CA GLN A 131 -13.35 -3.25 9.36
C GLN A 131 -14.36 -3.33 10.50
N TYR A 132 -15.08 -4.44 10.56
CA TYR A 132 -16.17 -4.68 11.49
C TYR A 132 -16.32 -6.16 11.82
N SER A 133 -16.66 -6.46 13.07
CA SER A 133 -17.25 -7.73 13.52
C SER A 133 -18.54 -7.41 14.30
N GLY A 134 -19.46 -8.37 14.44
CA GLY A 134 -20.69 -8.19 15.22
C GLY A 134 -20.41 -7.52 16.56
N CYS A 135 -21.06 -6.39 16.85
CA CYS A 135 -20.86 -5.65 18.09
C CYS A 135 -22.01 -6.00 19.06
N PRO A 136 -21.73 -6.71 20.17
CA PRO A 136 -22.77 -7.06 21.13
C PRO A 136 -23.37 -5.82 21.80
N SER A 137 -24.65 -5.92 22.10
CA SER A 137 -25.35 -4.98 22.98
C SER A 137 -24.91 -5.19 24.43
N ASP A 138 -24.92 -4.11 25.20
CA ASP A 138 -24.70 -4.10 26.64
C ASP A 138 -25.81 -3.34 27.34
N ASP A 139 -26.16 -3.80 28.53
CA ASP A 139 -27.17 -3.22 29.42
C ASP A 139 -26.56 -2.27 30.46
N GLY A 140 -25.21 -2.20 30.51
CA GLY A 140 -24.47 -1.33 31.42
C GLY A 140 -22.95 -1.56 31.34
N GLU A 141 -22.19 -0.73 32.06
CA GLU A 141 -20.73 -0.82 32.15
C GLU A 141 -20.29 -1.30 33.54
N MET A 142 -19.29 -2.19 33.61
CA MET A 142 -18.70 -2.65 34.87
C MET A 142 -17.17 -2.77 34.76
N ASP A 143 -16.46 -2.41 35.83
CA ASP A 143 -15.00 -2.52 35.92
C ASP A 143 -14.59 -3.85 36.59
N PHE A 144 -13.84 -4.67 35.85
CA PHE A 144 -13.36 -5.99 36.29
C PHE A 144 -11.87 -5.99 36.75
N THR A 145 -11.19 -4.84 36.90
CA THR A 145 -9.73 -4.74 37.18
C THR A 145 -9.21 -5.62 38.34
N ASN A 146 -10.01 -5.87 39.39
CA ASN A 146 -9.59 -6.68 40.55
C ASN A 146 -10.01 -8.16 40.51
N HIS A 147 -10.55 -8.64 39.39
CA HIS A 147 -11.06 -10.02 39.27
C HIS A 147 -10.09 -10.88 38.43
N ALA A 148 -9.39 -11.80 39.09
CA ALA A 148 -8.37 -12.65 38.47
C ALA A 148 -8.98 -13.57 37.40
N TYR A 149 -8.72 -13.24 36.14
CA TYR A 149 -9.04 -14.05 34.96
C TYR A 149 -8.39 -15.45 35.04
N SER A 150 -9.20 -16.52 35.12
CA SER A 150 -8.72 -17.89 34.84
C SER A 150 -9.65 -18.60 33.84
N ALA A 151 -9.15 -18.84 32.63
CA ALA A 151 -9.95 -19.16 31.45
C ALA A 151 -10.53 -20.60 31.38
N LYS A 152 -10.80 -21.29 32.50
CA LYS A 152 -11.22 -22.71 32.49
C LYS A 152 -12.18 -23.18 33.59
N SER A 153 -12.76 -22.32 34.40
CA SER A 153 -13.72 -22.75 35.44
C SER A 153 -14.76 -21.68 35.69
N SER A 154 -16.01 -22.08 35.88
CA SER A 154 -17.14 -21.23 36.30
C SER A 154 -16.69 -20.31 37.43
N HIS A 155 -16.84 -19.00 37.26
CA HIS A 155 -16.44 -18.04 38.28
C HIS A 155 -17.68 -17.50 38.96
N TYR A 156 -17.91 -17.96 40.20
CA TYR A 156 -18.82 -17.34 41.12
C TYR A 156 -18.21 -16.02 41.61
N PHE A 157 -18.80 -14.86 41.30
CA PHE A 157 -18.35 -13.55 41.82
C PHE A 157 -19.38 -12.88 42.73
N TYR A 158 -18.91 -12.41 43.89
CA TYR A 158 -19.74 -11.68 44.86
C TYR A 158 -20.02 -10.25 44.38
N ASN A 159 -21.29 -9.97 44.09
CA ASN A 159 -21.78 -8.64 43.74
C ASN A 159 -22.24 -7.90 45.02
N PRO A 160 -21.54 -6.84 45.46
CA PRO A 160 -21.86 -6.15 46.72
C PRO A 160 -23.17 -5.35 46.65
N ASN A 161 -23.69 -5.05 45.46
CA ASN A 161 -24.95 -4.31 45.29
C ASN A 161 -26.18 -5.20 45.46
N VAL A 162 -26.04 -6.52 45.28
CA VAL A 162 -27.13 -7.51 45.45
C VAL A 162 -26.78 -8.62 46.45
N ASN A 163 -25.59 -8.61 47.04
CA ASN A 163 -25.13 -9.53 48.08
C ASN A 163 -25.20 -11.01 47.67
N MET A 164 -24.85 -11.32 46.41
CA MET A 164 -24.96 -12.66 45.81
C MET A 164 -23.77 -13.01 44.92
N TYR A 165 -23.49 -14.31 44.75
CA TYR A 165 -22.46 -14.86 43.87
C TYR A 165 -23.05 -15.20 42.49
N HIS A 166 -22.54 -14.59 41.41
CA HIS A 166 -23.04 -14.77 40.03
C HIS A 166 -22.12 -15.65 39.16
N ASP A 167 -22.66 -16.48 38.26
CA ASP A 167 -21.89 -17.29 37.30
C ASP A 167 -21.62 -16.54 35.98
N TRP A 168 -20.36 -16.22 35.69
CA TRP A 168 -19.96 -15.43 34.53
C TRP A 168 -19.27 -16.29 33.47
N THR A 169 -20.05 -16.94 32.62
CA THR A 169 -19.57 -18.02 31.73
C THR A 169 -19.46 -17.65 30.25
N GLU A 170 -20.17 -16.63 29.76
CA GLU A 170 -20.19 -16.26 28.33
C GLU A 170 -19.58 -14.89 28.05
N TYR A 171 -18.74 -14.82 27.01
CA TYR A 171 -18.12 -13.61 26.51
C TYR A 171 -18.53 -13.36 25.06
N ASP A 172 -18.81 -12.11 24.74
CA ASP A 172 -18.99 -11.67 23.36
C ASP A 172 -18.12 -10.44 23.08
N THR A 173 -17.64 -10.32 21.85
CA THR A 173 -16.66 -9.31 21.46
C THR A 173 -17.04 -8.61 20.17
N GLY A 174 -17.00 -7.29 20.19
CA GLY A 174 -17.18 -6.45 19.02
C GLY A 174 -15.90 -5.76 18.58
N TYR A 175 -15.75 -5.57 17.27
CA TYR A 175 -14.65 -4.83 16.69
C TYR A 175 -15.14 -3.90 15.61
N MET A 176 -14.66 -2.65 15.63
CA MET A 176 -14.82 -1.71 14.54
C MET A 176 -13.53 -0.90 14.41
N SER A 177 -13.07 -0.72 13.18
CA SER A 177 -11.95 0.18 12.89
C SER A 177 -12.21 0.98 11.63
N ILE A 178 -11.91 2.27 11.68
CA ILE A 178 -11.74 3.12 10.51
C ILE A 178 -10.34 3.70 10.55
N THR A 179 -9.55 3.42 9.52
CA THR A 179 -8.14 3.81 9.43
C THR A 179 -7.87 4.40 8.06
N GLY A 180 -6.92 5.31 7.98
CA GLY A 180 -6.47 5.87 6.71
C GLY A 180 -5.06 6.42 6.82
N GLY A 181 -4.45 6.63 5.67
CA GLY A 181 -3.07 7.10 5.64
C GLY A 181 -2.48 7.15 4.25
N VAL A 182 -1.15 7.06 4.21
CA VAL A 182 -0.33 7.23 3.01
C VAL A 182 0.26 5.90 2.57
N ILE A 183 0.47 5.78 1.27
CA ILE A 183 1.15 4.66 0.63
C ILE A 183 2.37 5.19 -0.10
N PHE A 184 3.53 4.59 0.12
CA PHE A 184 4.77 4.87 -0.59
C PHE A 184 5.15 3.66 -1.43
N ARG A 185 5.44 3.91 -2.71
CA ARG A 185 5.99 2.90 -3.60
C ARG A 185 7.49 2.74 -3.32
N LEU A 186 7.89 1.54 -2.91
CA LEU A 186 9.30 1.18 -2.72
C LEU A 186 9.91 0.58 -4.00
N GLY A 187 9.06 0.00 -4.86
CA GLY A 187 9.38 -0.52 -6.18
C GLY A 187 8.16 -1.22 -6.78
N SER A 188 8.22 -1.70 -8.02
CA SER A 188 7.17 -2.62 -8.52
C SER A 188 7.56 -4.08 -8.19
N PRO A 189 6.83 -4.82 -7.35
CA PRO A 189 5.43 -4.62 -6.93
C PRO A 189 5.23 -4.03 -5.51
N LEU A 190 6.29 -3.72 -4.78
CA LEU A 190 6.28 -3.45 -3.34
C LEU A 190 5.94 -2.00 -2.95
N HIS A 191 4.97 -1.88 -2.04
CA HIS A 191 4.56 -0.63 -1.41
C HIS A 191 4.57 -0.76 0.11
N LEU A 192 4.83 0.34 0.80
CA LEU A 192 4.70 0.51 2.25
C LEU A 192 3.52 1.44 2.52
N TYR A 193 2.63 1.09 3.46
CA TYR A 193 1.59 1.99 3.92
C TYR A 193 1.72 2.28 5.41
N LEU A 194 1.42 3.52 5.77
CA LEU A 194 1.45 4.06 7.13
C LEU A 194 0.16 4.82 7.37
N GLY A 195 -0.48 4.64 8.52
CA GLY A 195 -1.71 5.36 8.81
C GLY A 195 -2.08 5.38 10.28
N THR A 196 -3.24 5.98 10.53
CA THR A 196 -3.86 6.06 11.85
C THR A 196 -5.37 6.09 11.68
N GLY A 197 -6.12 6.24 12.76
CA GLY A 197 -7.57 6.38 12.68
C GLY A 197 -8.22 6.18 14.03
N TYR A 198 -9.27 5.37 14.06
CA TYR A 198 -10.00 5.02 15.27
C TYR A 198 -10.30 3.51 15.29
N ILE A 199 -10.07 2.89 16.44
CA ILE A 199 -10.47 1.51 16.74
C ILE A 199 -11.38 1.56 17.95
N ASN A 200 -12.41 0.73 17.91
CA ASN A 200 -13.24 0.39 19.05
C ASN A 200 -13.35 -1.14 19.13
N ARG A 201 -12.80 -1.71 20.20
CA ARG A 201 -12.92 -3.12 20.56
C ARG A 201 -13.74 -3.19 21.85
N LYS A 202 -14.96 -3.72 21.74
CA LYS A 202 -15.85 -3.92 22.88
C LYS A 202 -15.75 -5.36 23.37
N VAL A 203 -15.61 -5.56 24.67
CA VAL A 203 -15.75 -6.87 25.32
C VAL A 203 -16.94 -6.78 26.26
N VAL A 204 -17.86 -7.73 26.12
CA VAL A 204 -19.07 -7.83 26.93
C VAL A 204 -19.07 -9.19 27.64
N VAL A 205 -19.38 -9.18 28.92
CA VAL A 205 -19.52 -10.37 29.75
C VAL A 205 -21.00 -10.55 30.07
N LYS A 206 -21.52 -11.76 29.93
CA LYS A 206 -22.90 -12.08 30.30
C LYS A 206 -22.97 -12.64 31.72
N ASP A 207 -23.93 -12.14 32.47
CA ASP A 207 -24.32 -12.70 33.76
C ASP A 207 -25.20 -13.93 33.51
N GLY A 208 -24.75 -15.11 33.94
CA GLY A 208 -25.46 -16.38 33.75
C GLY A 208 -26.76 -16.49 34.56
N ASP A 209 -26.90 -15.71 35.63
CA ASP A 209 -28.08 -15.77 36.50
C ASP A 209 -29.18 -14.79 36.06
N THR A 210 -28.80 -13.59 35.61
CA THR A 210 -29.77 -12.55 35.19
C THR A 210 -29.95 -12.47 33.68
N GLY A 211 -29.03 -13.03 32.89
CA GLY A 211 -28.98 -12.90 31.43
C GLY A 211 -28.54 -11.51 30.93
N MET A 212 -28.28 -10.58 31.84
CA MET A 212 -27.86 -9.21 31.52
C MET A 212 -26.42 -9.20 31.02
N THR A 213 -26.10 -8.25 30.14
CA THR A 213 -24.77 -8.15 29.56
C THR A 213 -24.08 -6.85 29.96
N TYR A 214 -22.85 -6.94 30.44
CA TYR A 214 -22.10 -5.79 30.94
C TYR A 214 -20.82 -5.59 30.12
N LYS A 215 -20.61 -4.37 29.65
CA LYS A 215 -19.36 -3.99 28.99
C LYS A 215 -18.23 -3.95 30.02
N ASP A 216 -17.18 -4.71 29.76
CA ASP A 216 -15.95 -4.70 30.55
C ASP A 216 -15.13 -3.47 30.16
N THR A 217 -15.06 -2.46 31.04
CA THR A 217 -14.34 -1.21 30.81
C THR A 217 -12.82 -1.37 30.92
N ASN A 218 -12.33 -2.43 31.57
CA ASN A 218 -10.91 -2.70 31.74
C ASN A 218 -10.29 -3.40 30.52
N THR A 219 -11.06 -4.25 29.84
CA THR A 219 -10.59 -5.01 28.66
C THR A 219 -11.04 -4.41 27.33
N SER A 220 -12.11 -3.61 27.32
CA SER A 220 -12.52 -2.84 26.13
C SER A 220 -11.48 -1.77 25.80
N ILE A 221 -11.15 -1.61 24.52
CA ILE A 221 -10.16 -0.63 24.06
C ILE A 221 -10.78 0.24 22.99
N SER A 222 -10.73 1.55 23.19
CA SER A 222 -10.96 2.53 22.14
C SER A 222 -9.77 3.47 22.05
N GLY A 223 -9.46 3.93 20.84
CA GLY A 223 -8.35 4.86 20.66
C GLY A 223 -7.88 5.00 19.23
N MET A 224 -6.79 5.75 19.07
CA MET A 224 -6.17 6.01 17.79
C MET A 224 -5.03 5.03 17.54
N PRO A 225 -5.17 4.05 16.63
CA PRO A 225 -4.08 3.15 16.32
C PRO A 225 -2.99 3.85 15.52
N LEU A 226 -1.79 3.28 15.56
CA LEU A 226 -0.76 3.50 14.54
C LEU A 226 -0.67 2.26 13.64
N GLU A 227 -0.77 2.45 12.34
CA GLU A 227 -0.78 1.39 11.34
C GLU A 227 0.48 1.42 10.47
N VAL A 228 1.06 0.23 10.26
CA VAL A 228 2.13 0.00 9.30
C VAL A 228 1.90 -1.32 8.57
N GLY A 229 2.09 -1.34 7.26
CA GLY A 229 1.98 -2.57 6.51
C GLY A 229 2.60 -2.49 5.12
N LEU A 230 2.65 -3.64 4.47
CA LEU A 230 3.19 -3.81 3.13
C LEU A 230 2.08 -4.22 2.17
N MET A 231 2.25 -3.82 0.92
CA MET A 231 1.34 -4.16 -0.17
C MET A 231 2.13 -4.56 -1.41
N LEU A 232 1.74 -5.67 -2.02
CA LEU A 232 2.24 -6.16 -3.29
C LEU A 232 1.16 -5.96 -4.36
N ARG A 233 1.49 -5.21 -5.41
CA ARG A 233 0.64 -5.06 -6.61
C ARG A 233 1.23 -5.80 -7.80
N MET A 234 0.57 -6.87 -8.23
CA MET A 234 1.02 -7.74 -9.31
C MET A 234 0.00 -7.71 -10.43
N GLY A 235 0.20 -6.81 -11.39
CA GLY A 235 -0.82 -6.50 -12.40
C GLY A 235 -2.08 -5.98 -11.70
N HIS A 236 -3.19 -6.68 -11.90
CA HIS A 236 -4.47 -6.35 -11.29
C HIS A 236 -4.69 -6.94 -9.90
N VAL A 237 -3.78 -7.76 -9.37
CA VAL A 237 -3.96 -8.36 -8.04
C VAL A 237 -3.21 -7.54 -6.99
N VAL A 238 -3.89 -7.24 -5.89
CA VAL A 238 -3.30 -6.61 -4.71
C VAL A 238 -3.36 -7.58 -3.56
N VAL A 239 -2.23 -7.77 -2.87
CA VAL A 239 -2.17 -8.45 -1.58
C VAL A 239 -1.54 -7.50 -0.60
N ASN A 240 -2.15 -7.33 0.57
CA ASN A 240 -1.63 -6.45 1.60
C ASN A 240 -1.67 -7.12 2.98
N GLY A 241 -0.78 -6.67 3.86
CA GLY A 241 -0.78 -7.11 5.24
C GLY A 241 0.08 -6.22 6.11
N GLY A 242 -0.28 -6.12 7.39
CA GLY A 242 0.34 -5.18 8.30
C GLY A 242 -0.12 -5.37 9.74
N SER A 243 0.24 -4.40 10.57
CA SER A 243 -0.12 -4.38 11.97
C SER A 243 -0.60 -3.00 12.41
N SER A 244 -1.55 -3.00 13.34
CA SER A 244 -2.05 -1.80 14.00
C SER A 244 -1.73 -1.87 15.49
N LEU A 245 -0.98 -0.90 15.99
CA LEU A 245 -0.65 -0.73 17.41
C LEU A 245 -1.79 0.06 18.07
N ILE A 246 -2.48 -0.55 19.03
CA ILE A 246 -3.78 -0.05 19.53
C ILE A 246 -3.63 0.66 20.88
N GLY A 247 -2.56 0.36 21.62
CA GLY A 247 -2.29 0.96 22.93
C GLY A 247 -1.59 -0.01 23.88
N LYS A 248 -1.65 0.29 25.18
CA LYS A 248 -1.16 -0.57 26.26
C LYS A 248 -2.33 -1.07 27.10
N GLU A 249 -2.36 -2.36 27.38
CA GLU A 249 -3.31 -3.01 28.30
C GLU A 249 -2.45 -3.68 29.39
N ASN A 250 -2.65 -3.31 30.66
CA ASN A 250 -1.82 -3.79 31.78
C ASN A 250 -0.30 -3.64 31.55
N GLY A 251 0.12 -2.52 30.95
CA GLY A 251 1.53 -2.22 30.64
C GLY A 251 2.11 -2.95 29.42
N LYS A 252 1.37 -3.88 28.79
CA LYS A 252 1.80 -4.60 27.58
C LYS A 252 1.24 -3.93 26.33
N VAL A 253 2.08 -3.70 25.33
CA VAL A 253 1.66 -3.15 24.03
C VAL A 253 0.82 -4.20 23.29
N LYS A 254 -0.35 -3.78 22.78
CA LYS A 254 -1.25 -4.64 22.00
C LYS A 254 -1.20 -4.27 20.53
N PHE A 255 -1.16 -5.31 19.71
CA PHE A 255 -1.11 -5.23 18.25
C PHE A 255 -2.24 -6.07 17.67
N ASN A 256 -2.83 -5.57 16.59
CA ASN A 256 -3.64 -6.37 15.67
C ASN A 256 -2.82 -6.64 14.42
N ALA A 257 -3.01 -7.80 13.82
CA ALA A 257 -2.52 -8.10 12.48
C ALA A 257 -3.69 -8.03 11.51
N HIS A 258 -3.49 -7.41 10.36
CA HIS A 258 -4.49 -7.34 9.31
C HIS A 258 -3.89 -7.77 7.99
N PHE A 259 -4.73 -8.33 7.13
CA PHE A 259 -4.35 -8.80 5.81
C PHE A 259 -5.52 -8.64 4.85
N GLY A 260 -5.22 -8.66 3.56
CA GLY A 260 -6.27 -8.72 2.56
C GLY A 260 -5.78 -8.91 1.16
N ILE A 261 -6.76 -9.17 0.30
CA ILE A 261 -6.59 -9.45 -1.11
C ILE A 261 -7.62 -8.66 -1.91
N GLY A 262 -7.20 -8.19 -3.08
CA GLY A 262 -8.00 -7.24 -3.83
C GLY A 262 -7.61 -7.12 -5.29
N TYR A 263 -8.27 -6.17 -5.93
CA TYR A 263 -8.12 -5.85 -7.33
C TYR A 263 -7.62 -4.41 -7.51
N SER A 264 -6.67 -4.21 -8.42
CA SER A 264 -6.17 -2.91 -8.88
C SER A 264 -6.62 -2.66 -10.31
N PHE A 265 -7.18 -1.47 -10.52
CA PHE A 265 -7.62 -0.97 -11.81
C PHE A 265 -6.49 -0.21 -12.53
#